data_AF-A0A535GTN6-F1
#
_entry.id   AF-A0A535GTN6-F1
#
_cell.length_a   1.000
_cell.length_b   1.000
_cell.length_c   1.000
_cell.angle_alpha   90.00
_cell.angle_beta   90.00
_cell.angle_gamma   90.00
#
_symmetry.space_group_name_H-M   'P 1'
#
loop_
_entity.id
_entity.type
_entity.pdbx_description
1 polymer ?
#
loop_
_entity_poly.entity_id
_entity_poly.type
_entity_poly.pdbx_seq_one_letter_code
_entity_poly.pdbx_strand_id
1 'polypeptide(L)'
;MRKGVRVVMLVIPLLAGCGQHGSAQAPSPSASSTTPAPPISGAGSNRCATAQLQFSLGAANAATGNYIATVSVVNRSGPACYLGGYPGVELLDAGGHHLQDAT
;
A
#
# COMPACT_ATOMS: atom_id res chain seq x y z
N MET A 1 -7.74 -36.45 25.71
CA MET A 1 -6.32 -36.45 26.12
C MET A 1 -5.75 -35.08 25.76
N ARG A 2 -5.48 -34.25 26.77
CA ARG A 2 -5.00 -32.86 26.62
C ARG A 2 -3.48 -32.89 26.47
N LYS A 3 -2.92 -32.29 25.43
CA LYS A 3 -1.49 -31.90 25.42
C LYS A 3 -1.44 -30.41 25.15
N GLY A 4 -1.47 -29.65 26.26
CA GLY A 4 -1.30 -28.21 26.26
C GLY A 4 0.16 -27.87 25.99
N VAL A 5 0.40 -27.05 24.97
CA VAL A 5 1.70 -26.46 24.68
C VAL A 5 1.95 -25.36 25.71
N ARG A 6 2.95 -25.55 26.57
CA ARG A 6 3.42 -24.51 27.49
C ARG A 6 4.50 -23.71 26.78
N VAL A 7 4.18 -22.51 26.33
CA VAL A 7 5.17 -21.54 25.87
C VAL A 7 5.80 -20.89 27.10
N VAL A 8 7.05 -21.25 27.38
CA VAL A 8 7.87 -20.60 28.42
C VAL A 8 8.49 -19.36 27.80
N MET A 9 7.97 -18.18 28.14
CA MET A 9 8.60 -16.89 27.85
C MET A 9 9.82 -16.74 28.75
N LEU A 10 11.01 -16.89 28.17
CA LEU A 10 12.29 -16.72 28.84
C LEU A 10 12.78 -15.29 28.60
N VAL A 11 12.67 -14.44 29.63
CA VAL A 11 13.15 -13.05 29.62
C VAL A 11 14.65 -13.07 29.92
N ILE A 12 15.48 -12.69 28.94
CA ILE A 12 16.94 -12.55 29.10
C ILE A 12 17.27 -11.04 29.18
N PRO A 13 17.75 -10.52 30.31
CA PRO A 13 18.32 -9.17 30.35
C PRO A 13 19.77 -9.24 29.86
N LEU A 14 20.07 -8.69 28.69
CA LEU A 14 21.46 -8.46 28.25
C LEU A 14 21.96 -7.11 28.75
N LEU A 15 23.02 -7.15 29.56
CA LEU A 15 23.84 -6.00 29.96
C LEU A 15 24.78 -5.57 28.81
N ALA A 16 24.86 -4.25 28.65
CA ALA A 16 25.96 -3.40 28.14
C ALA A 16 26.93 -3.95 27.06
N GLY A 17 26.94 -3.28 25.90
CA GLY A 17 28.09 -3.24 24.98
C GLY A 17 28.20 -1.88 24.29
N CYS A 18 29.25 -1.10 24.60
CA CYS A 18 29.62 0.09 23.83
C CYS A 18 30.18 -0.38 22.47
N GLY A 19 29.45 -0.09 21.40
CA GLY A 19 29.93 -0.30 20.03
C GLY A 19 30.95 0.77 19.64
N GLN A 20 32.13 0.30 19.22
CA GLN A 20 33.24 1.10 18.69
C GLN A 20 32.76 2.04 17.57
N HIS A 21 32.95 3.35 17.74
CA HIS A 21 32.80 4.34 16.68
C HIS A 21 33.94 4.19 15.67
N GLY A 22 33.79 3.28 14.71
CA GLY A 22 34.60 3.30 13.50
C GLY A 22 34.18 4.49 12.65
N SER A 23 35.07 5.47 12.48
CA SER A 23 34.89 6.55 11.52
C SER A 23 34.86 5.97 10.11
N ALA A 24 33.66 5.66 9.61
CA ALA A 24 33.45 5.33 8.22
C ALA A 24 33.62 6.62 7.39
N GLN A 25 34.65 6.62 6.55
CA GLN A 25 34.87 7.63 5.51
C GLN A 25 33.59 7.75 4.67
N ALA A 26 32.97 8.93 4.66
CA ALA A 26 31.82 9.18 3.81
C ALA A 26 32.21 8.96 2.33
N PRO A 27 31.52 8.08 1.57
CA PRO A 27 31.70 8.04 0.13
C PRO A 27 31.27 9.39 -0.45
N SER A 28 32.14 9.95 -1.30
CA SER A 28 31.83 11.16 -2.08
C SER A 28 30.50 10.96 -2.83
N PRO A 29 29.59 11.95 -2.86
CA PRO A 29 28.31 11.81 -3.54
C PRO A 29 28.54 11.53 -5.02
N SER A 30 28.23 10.31 -5.47
CA SER A 30 28.02 10.07 -6.90
C SER A 30 26.79 10.87 -7.30
N ALA A 31 27.01 11.93 -8.07
CA ALA A 31 25.93 12.65 -8.74
C ALA A 31 25.20 11.64 -9.62
N SER A 32 24.05 11.14 -9.15
CA SER A 32 23.14 10.38 -9.99
C SER A 32 22.65 11.34 -11.06
N SER A 33 23.02 11.10 -12.31
CA SER A 33 22.42 11.76 -13.45
C SER A 33 20.93 11.43 -13.43
N THR A 34 20.13 12.35 -12.89
CA THR A 34 18.68 12.28 -13.00
C THR A 34 18.39 12.50 -14.48
N THR A 35 18.22 11.41 -15.21
CA THR A 35 17.62 11.49 -16.55
C THR A 35 16.24 12.09 -16.33
N PRO A 36 15.93 13.27 -16.90
CA PRO A 36 14.61 13.84 -16.76
C PRO A 36 13.58 12.82 -17.25
N ALA A 37 12.56 12.56 -16.44
CA ALA A 37 11.42 11.79 -16.91
C ALA A 37 10.92 12.46 -18.20
N PRO A 38 10.61 11.69 -19.26
CA PRO A 38 10.12 12.27 -20.50
C PRO A 38 8.92 13.17 -20.19
N PRO A 39 8.80 14.34 -20.85
CA PRO A 39 7.65 15.20 -20.65
C PRO A 39 6.39 14.39 -20.98
N ILE A 40 5.39 14.42 -20.07
CA ILE A 40 4.08 13.84 -20.34
C ILE A 40 3.45 14.73 -21.40
N SER A 41 3.65 14.38 -22.67
CA SER A 41 3.18 15.19 -23.80
C SER A 41 1.65 15.28 -23.80
N GLY A 42 1.16 16.50 -23.59
CA GLY A 42 0.05 17.06 -24.33
C GLY A 42 -1.32 16.99 -23.67
N ALA A 43 -2.14 18.01 -23.96
CA ALA A 43 -3.58 18.07 -23.73
C ALA A 43 -4.40 17.04 -24.56
N GLY A 44 -3.82 15.85 -24.77
CA GLY A 44 -4.35 14.66 -25.42
C GLY A 44 -3.76 13.38 -24.79
N SER A 45 -3.40 13.43 -23.51
CA SER A 45 -2.97 12.26 -22.76
C SER A 45 -4.10 11.23 -22.73
N ASN A 46 -3.83 10.03 -23.26
CA ASN A 46 -4.81 8.95 -23.35
C ASN A 46 -5.31 8.58 -21.94
N ARG A 47 -6.50 9.05 -21.56
CA ARG A 47 -7.12 8.70 -20.30
C ARG A 47 -7.66 7.28 -20.40
N CYS A 48 -7.52 6.51 -19.32
CA CYS A 48 -8.14 5.20 -19.27
C CYS A 48 -9.67 5.36 -19.34
N ALA A 49 -10.32 4.72 -20.32
CA ALA A 49 -11.77 4.59 -20.33
C ALA A 49 -12.19 3.59 -19.23
N THR A 50 -13.35 3.79 -18.61
CA THR A 50 -13.84 2.90 -17.54
C THR A 50 -13.89 1.43 -17.97
N ALA A 51 -14.26 1.16 -19.23
CA ALA A 51 -14.30 -0.19 -19.79
C ALA A 51 -12.91 -0.86 -19.91
N GLN A 52 -11.83 -0.09 -19.88
CA GLN A 52 -10.44 -0.60 -19.91
C GLN A 52 -9.90 -0.92 -18.51
N LEU A 53 -10.57 -0.45 -17.46
CA LEU A 53 -10.16 -0.64 -16.08
C LEU A 53 -10.88 -1.84 -15.47
N GLN A 54 -10.15 -2.63 -14.68
CA GLN A 54 -10.75 -3.65 -13.83
C GLN A 54 -10.54 -3.30 -12.37
N PHE A 55 -11.64 -3.31 -11.64
CA PHE A 55 -11.65 -3.21 -10.19
C PHE A 55 -11.76 -4.60 -9.58
N SER A 56 -11.01 -4.83 -8.52
CA SER A 56 -11.12 -6.03 -7.70
C SER A 56 -10.97 -5.67 -6.23
N LEU A 57 -11.76 -6.32 -5.38
CA LEU A 57 -11.65 -6.21 -3.94
C LEU A 57 -10.78 -7.37 -3.41
N GLY A 58 -9.74 -7.04 -2.66
CA GLY A 58 -8.92 -8.01 -1.97
C GLY A 58 -9.59 -8.58 -0.72
N ALA A 59 -8.89 -9.47 -0.03
CA ALA A 59 -9.33 -9.96 1.27
C ALA A 59 -9.51 -8.80 2.25
N ALA A 60 -10.60 -8.86 3.01
CA ALA A 60 -10.85 -7.90 4.06
C ALA A 60 -10.41 -8.45 5.41
N ASN A 61 -9.84 -7.57 6.23
CA ASN A 61 -9.41 -7.89 7.58
C ASN A 61 -10.12 -6.98 8.57
N ALA A 62 -10.55 -7.53 9.69
CA ALA A 62 -11.21 -6.79 10.76
C ALA A 62 -10.42 -6.94 12.07
N ALA A 63 -10.06 -5.82 12.69
CA ALA A 63 -9.39 -5.81 13.99
C ALA A 63 -9.63 -4.48 14.70
N THR A 64 -9.80 -4.51 16.02
CA THR A 64 -9.87 -3.30 16.88
C THR A 64 -10.92 -2.29 16.39
N GLY A 65 -12.09 -2.76 15.97
CA GLY A 65 -13.17 -1.90 15.47
C GLY A 65 -12.93 -1.30 14.08
N ASN A 66 -11.87 -1.73 13.38
CA ASN A 66 -11.59 -1.32 12.01
C ASN A 66 -11.83 -2.47 11.04
N TYR A 67 -12.32 -2.13 9.85
CA TYR A 67 -12.49 -3.04 8.72
C TYR A 67 -11.71 -2.48 7.54
N ILE A 68 -10.72 -3.23 7.05
CA ILE A 68 -9.84 -2.82 5.95
C ILE A 68 -10.04 -3.78 4.80
N ALA A 69 -10.35 -3.24 3.63
CA ALA A 69 -10.29 -3.97 2.36
C ALA A 69 -9.43 -3.20 1.36
N THR A 70 -8.67 -3.92 0.55
CA THR A 70 -7.85 -3.33 -0.51
C THR A 70 -8.63 -3.31 -1.82
N VAL A 71 -8.72 -2.16 -2.46
CA VAL A 71 -9.24 -2.04 -3.83
C VAL A 71 -8.04 -1.95 -4.78
N SER A 72 -7.98 -2.84 -5.77
CA SER A 72 -6.99 -2.78 -6.84
C SER A 72 -7.64 -2.37 -8.15
N VAL A 73 -6.94 -1.50 -8.89
CA VAL A 73 -7.36 -1.01 -10.20
C VAL A 73 -6.29 -1.39 -11.22
N VAL A 74 -6.67 -2.13 -12.25
CA VAL A 74 -5.76 -2.63 -13.29
C VAL A 74 -6.18 -2.09 -14.66
N ASN A 75 -5.25 -1.47 -15.39
CA ASN A 75 -5.43 -1.20 -16.82
C ASN A 75 -5.30 -2.51 -17.60
N ARG A 76 -6.39 -2.93 -18.27
CA ARG A 76 -6.43 -4.13 -19.13
C ARG A 76 -6.37 -3.81 -20.62
N SER A 77 -6.15 -2.56 -21.00
CA SER A 77 -5.95 -2.20 -22.40
C SER A 77 -4.53 -2.54 -22.87
N GLY A 78 -4.35 -2.57 -24.20
CA GLY A 78 -3.02 -2.74 -24.80
C GLY A 78 -2.06 -1.57 -24.53
N PRO A 79 -2.45 -0.30 -24.80
CA PRO A 79 -1.59 0.85 -24.53
C PRO A 79 -1.62 1.29 -23.06
N ALA A 80 -0.56 1.97 -22.63
CA ALA A 80 -0.57 2.71 -21.38
C ALA A 80 -1.59 3.87 -21.44
N CYS A 81 -2.19 4.18 -20.30
CA CYS A 81 -3.12 5.28 -20.14
C CYS A 81 -2.98 5.89 -18.73
N TYR A 82 -3.50 7.10 -18.55
CA TYR A 82 -3.49 7.81 -17.28
C TYR A 82 -4.88 7.76 -16.63
N LEU A 83 -4.92 7.57 -15.30
CA LEU A 83 -6.13 7.67 -14.52
C LEU A 83 -6.41 9.14 -14.18
N GLY A 84 -7.47 9.70 -14.75
CA GLY A 84 -7.89 11.07 -14.46
C GLY A 84 -8.46 11.23 -13.06
N GLY A 85 -7.80 12.03 -12.21
CA GLY A 85 -8.24 12.27 -10.83
C GLY A 85 -8.00 11.09 -9.90
N TYR A 86 -8.77 11.01 -8.82
CA TYR A 86 -8.71 9.92 -7.84
C TYR A 86 -10.00 9.09 -7.89
N PRO A 87 -9.93 7.75 -7.81
CA PRO A 87 -11.12 6.92 -7.72
C PRO A 87 -11.83 7.17 -6.39
N GLY A 88 -13.15 7.31 -6.44
CA GLY A 88 -14.00 7.32 -5.26
C GLY A 88 -14.28 5.88 -4.79
N VAL A 89 -14.42 5.71 -3.48
CA VAL A 89 -14.92 4.47 -2.87
C VAL A 89 -15.99 4.82 -1.87
N GLU A 90 -16.99 3.96 -1.76
CA GLU A 90 -18.11 4.14 -0.87
C GLU A 90 -18.48 2.79 -0.27
N LEU A 91 -18.79 2.79 1.03
CA LEU A 91 -19.16 1.58 1.75
C LEU A 91 -20.67 1.60 1.98
N LEU A 92 -21.33 0.53 1.53
CA LEU A 92 -22.79 0.38 1.63
C LEU A 92 -23.14 -0.69 2.66
N ASP A 93 -24.29 -0.54 3.31
CA ASP A 93 -24.91 -1.57 4.13
C ASP A 93 -25.60 -2.66 3.28
N ALA A 94 -26.24 -3.63 3.94
CA ALA A 94 -26.95 -4.71 3.27
C ALA A 94 -28.21 -4.26 2.50
N GLY A 95 -28.76 -3.09 2.84
CA GLY A 95 -29.89 -2.45 2.14
C GLY A 95 -29.46 -1.57 0.97
N GLY A 96 -28.16 -1.33 0.80
CA GLY A 96 -27.61 -0.44 -0.22
C GLY A 96 -27.57 1.03 0.20
N HIS A 97 -27.73 1.33 1.49
CA HIS A 97 -27.56 2.69 2.02
C HIS A 97 -26.09 2.95 2.35
N HIS A 98 -25.67 4.21 2.33
CA HIS A 98 -24.33 4.60 2.75
C HIS A 98 -24.11 4.16 4.20
N LEU A 99 -23.02 3.44 4.49
CA LEU A 99 -22.75 2.97 5.85
C LEU A 99 -22.55 4.13 6.84
N GLN A 100 -22.13 5.30 6.37
CA GLN A 100 -22.04 6.53 7.16
C GLN A 100 -23.41 7.04 7.65
N ASP A 101 -24.51 6.63 7.02
CA ASP A 101 -25.87 7.00 7.40
C ASP A 101 -26.51 5.97 8.36
N ALA A 102 -25.86 4.82 8.57
CA ALA A 102 -26.32 3.79 9.49
C ALA A 102 -26.23 4.31 10.92
N THR A 103 -27.39 4.62 11.51
CA THR A 103 -27.55 5.16 12.87
C THR A 103 -27.94 4.09 13.87
#